data_AF-A0AAD5NK24-F1
#
_entry.id   AF-A0AAD5NK24-F1
#
_cell.length_a   1.000
_cell.length_b   1.000
_cell.length_c   1.000
_cell.angle_alpha   90.00
_cell.angle_beta   90.00
_cell.angle_gamma   90.00
#
_symmetry.space_group_name_H-M   'P 1'
#
loop_
_entity.id
_entity.type
_entity.pdbx_description
1 polymer ?
#
loop_
_entity_poly.entity_id
_entity_poly.type
_entity_poly.pdbx_seq_one_letter_code
_entity_poly.pdbx_strand_id
1 'polypeptide(L)'
;MFFRSRYGAVSLKRSRVESTLDFNFCSTFFREMLFLSWGRPSPQEQKACIDKSGGVFNYDSKYRGATAKSASSLKDDQELSKDGFALNHARFLVGSGLDTYEKGKTALKTWRHFGLDWAFVDPKTPIQNGAKFCVCVKEFLPWVMMPLQVVYVNESKRAKNTAASFGFGSGTLQGHLLAGEERFSIELDENNQVWYEILSLSKPAHFLSFIGYPYAQLRQKYFAHQSVNAVKKHLSAS
;
A
#
# COMPACT_ATOMS: atom_id res chain seq x y z
N MET A 1 -79.70 27.21 -2.50
CA MET A 1 -79.80 25.74 -2.44
C MET A 1 -78.77 25.17 -3.41
N PHE A 2 -77.74 24.47 -2.89
CA PHE A 2 -76.72 23.61 -3.55
C PHE A 2 -75.88 24.20 -4.72
N PHE A 3 -74.56 24.43 -4.63
CA PHE A 3 -73.34 23.60 -4.41
C PHE A 3 -72.59 23.20 -5.72
N ARG A 4 -71.26 23.45 -5.70
CA ARG A 4 -70.16 22.98 -6.60
C ARG A 4 -70.08 23.61 -8.00
N SER A 5 -68.91 23.88 -8.59
CA SER A 5 -67.58 23.29 -8.41
C SER A 5 -66.46 24.28 -8.79
N ARG A 6 -65.36 24.31 -8.01
CA ARG A 6 -64.08 24.94 -8.35
C ARG A 6 -63.28 23.97 -9.24
N TYR A 7 -62.76 24.44 -10.36
CA TYR A 7 -61.47 23.98 -10.90
C TYR A 7 -60.81 25.14 -11.65
N GLY A 8 -59.77 25.72 -11.03
CA GLY A 8 -58.89 26.69 -11.67
C GLY A 8 -57.83 25.96 -12.50
N ALA A 9 -57.52 26.54 -13.67
CA ALA A 9 -56.47 26.07 -14.55
C ALA A 9 -55.09 26.14 -13.86
N VAL A 10 -54.38 25.01 -13.83
CA VAL A 10 -52.98 24.95 -13.41
C VAL A 10 -52.11 25.36 -14.60
N SER A 11 -51.42 26.49 -14.46
CA SER A 11 -50.40 26.94 -15.41
C SER A 11 -49.13 26.08 -15.24
N LEU A 12 -48.87 25.18 -16.19
CA LEU A 12 -47.62 24.44 -16.27
C LEU A 12 -46.47 25.39 -16.64
N LYS A 13 -45.69 25.83 -15.65
CA LYS A 13 -44.35 26.37 -15.89
C LYS A 13 -43.44 25.23 -16.34
N ARG A 14 -43.08 25.26 -17.62
CA ARG A 14 -42.04 24.40 -18.22
C ARG A 14 -40.68 24.90 -17.70
N SER A 15 -40.17 24.29 -16.64
CA SER A 15 -38.79 24.51 -16.21
C SER A 15 -37.86 23.84 -17.22
N ARG A 16 -37.11 24.66 -17.95
CA ARG A 16 -35.99 24.22 -18.78
C ARG A 16 -34.88 23.77 -17.81
N VAL A 17 -34.75 22.47 -17.63
CA VAL A 17 -33.55 21.90 -16.99
C VAL A 17 -32.44 22.03 -18.02
N GLU A 18 -31.66 23.11 -17.91
CA GLU A 18 -30.35 23.18 -18.57
C GLU A 18 -29.46 22.13 -17.90
N SER A 19 -29.27 21.01 -18.60
CA SER A 19 -28.23 20.04 -18.28
C SER A 19 -26.87 20.65 -18.63
N THR A 20 -26.34 21.50 -17.74
CA THR A 20 -24.90 21.69 -17.68
C THR A 20 -24.32 20.39 -17.14
N LEU A 21 -24.02 19.47 -18.05
CA LEU A 21 -22.98 18.48 -17.82
C LEU A 21 -21.75 19.26 -17.36
N ASP A 22 -21.48 19.22 -16.06
CA ASP A 22 -20.30 19.82 -15.44
C ASP A 22 -19.05 19.26 -16.10
N PHE A 23 -18.57 19.96 -17.13
CA PHE A 23 -17.31 19.70 -17.79
C PHE A 23 -16.11 19.79 -16.82
N ASN A 24 -16.33 20.39 -15.65
CA ASN A 24 -15.37 20.44 -14.55
C ASN A 24 -15.31 19.14 -13.71
N PHE A 25 -16.35 18.30 -13.69
CA PHE A 25 -16.34 17.02 -12.96
C PHE A 25 -15.46 15.96 -13.65
N CYS A 26 -15.20 16.14 -14.95
CA CYS A 26 -14.29 15.29 -15.72
C CYS A 26 -12.81 15.72 -15.58
N SER A 27 -12.53 16.96 -15.11
CA SER A 27 -11.16 17.49 -15.01
C SER A 27 -10.38 17.02 -13.77
N THR A 28 -11.08 16.49 -12.77
CA THR A 28 -10.50 15.88 -11.56
C THR A 28 -10.34 14.37 -11.66
N PHE A 29 -10.81 13.76 -12.75
CA PHE A 29 -10.54 12.36 -13.06
C PHE A 29 -9.13 12.26 -13.65
N PHE A 30 -8.22 11.65 -12.89
CA PHE A 30 -6.93 11.14 -13.36
C PHE A 30 -5.91 12.20 -13.82
N ARG A 31 -5.27 12.88 -12.87
CA ARG A 31 -3.87 13.31 -13.07
C ARG A 31 -2.99 12.05 -12.95
N GLU A 32 -3.10 11.14 -13.93
CA GLU A 32 -2.34 9.88 -13.98
C GLU A 32 -0.86 10.20 -14.07
N MET A 33 -0.17 10.12 -12.95
CA MET A 33 1.27 10.28 -12.90
C MET A 33 1.90 8.90 -12.75
N LEU A 34 2.27 8.31 -13.88
CA LEU A 34 3.10 7.13 -13.92
C LEU A 34 4.56 7.54 -14.09
N PHE A 35 5.43 7.01 -13.23
CA PHE A 35 6.86 7.33 -13.27
C PHE A 35 7.64 6.16 -13.86
N LEU A 36 8.20 6.38 -15.04
CA LEU A 36 8.90 5.36 -15.81
C LEU A 36 10.38 5.71 -15.95
N SER A 37 11.25 4.69 -15.95
CA SER A 37 12.65 4.83 -16.34
C SER A 37 13.09 3.65 -17.22
N TRP A 38 13.82 3.93 -18.29
CA TRP A 38 14.33 2.88 -19.19
C TRP A 38 15.52 2.13 -18.58
N GLY A 39 16.20 2.75 -17.61
CA GLY A 39 17.28 2.14 -16.82
C GLY A 39 16.86 1.93 -15.37
N ARG A 40 17.75 1.32 -14.57
CA ARG A 40 17.54 1.23 -13.11
C ARG A 40 17.42 2.65 -12.53
N PRO A 41 16.32 3.01 -11.86
CA PRO A 41 16.11 4.39 -11.42
C PRO A 41 17.21 4.93 -10.52
N SER A 42 17.75 6.09 -10.90
CA SER A 42 18.74 6.85 -10.13
C SER A 42 18.11 7.49 -8.88
N PRO A 43 18.91 7.89 -7.87
CA PRO A 43 18.41 8.63 -6.71
C PRO A 43 17.71 9.95 -7.08
N GLN A 44 18.14 10.61 -8.16
CA GLN A 44 17.52 11.85 -8.64
C GLN A 44 16.12 11.60 -9.22
N GLU A 45 15.94 10.54 -10.03
CA GLU A 45 14.63 10.15 -10.56
C GLU A 45 13.67 9.74 -9.42
N GLN A 46 14.16 8.99 -8.44
CA GLN A 46 13.37 8.62 -7.26
C GLN A 46 12.96 9.86 -6.45
N LYS A 47 13.88 10.81 -6.22
CA LYS A 47 13.54 12.07 -5.56
C LYS A 47 12.49 12.85 -6.34
N ALA A 48 12.62 12.95 -7.66
CA ALA A 48 11.63 13.61 -8.50
C ALA A 48 10.25 12.92 -8.44
N CYS A 49 10.21 11.59 -8.38
CA CYS A 49 8.99 10.82 -8.16
C CYS A 49 8.31 11.19 -6.83
N ILE A 50 9.09 11.21 -5.74
CA ILE A 50 8.60 11.57 -4.40
C ILE A 50 8.10 13.03 -4.37
N ASP A 51 8.89 13.97 -4.90
CA ASP A 51 8.55 15.40 -4.90
C ASP A 51 7.25 15.66 -5.66
N LYS A 52 7.07 15.03 -6.83
CA LYS A 52 5.85 15.18 -7.63
C LYS A 52 4.62 14.58 -6.96
N SER A 53 4.76 13.58 -6.08
CA SER A 53 3.62 13.07 -5.30
C SER A 53 3.02 14.10 -4.32
N GLY A 54 3.75 15.18 -4.02
CA GLY A 54 3.35 16.19 -3.06
C GLY A 54 3.29 15.69 -1.61
N GLY A 55 3.69 14.44 -1.34
CA GLY A 55 3.46 13.79 -0.05
C GLY A 55 1.99 13.51 0.26
N VAL A 56 1.12 13.51 -0.76
CA VAL A 56 -0.31 13.29 -0.60
C VAL A 56 -0.60 11.81 -0.75
N PHE A 57 -1.27 11.21 0.24
CA PHE A 57 -1.75 9.83 0.15
C PHE A 57 -2.86 9.72 -0.92
N ASN A 58 -2.89 8.60 -1.64
CA ASN A 58 -3.92 8.33 -2.66
C ASN A 58 -5.08 7.45 -2.15
N TYR A 59 -5.22 7.33 -0.82
CA TYR A 59 -6.30 6.62 -0.15
C TYR A 59 -6.81 7.42 1.06
N ASP A 60 -8.00 7.09 1.53
CA ASP A 60 -8.65 7.81 2.63
C ASP A 60 -7.83 7.74 3.92
N SER A 61 -7.66 8.89 4.58
CA SER A 61 -7.01 9.03 5.87
C SER A 61 -7.54 8.10 6.96
N LYS A 62 -8.81 7.68 6.91
CA LYS A 62 -9.40 6.74 7.89
C LYS A 62 -8.72 5.36 7.89
N TYR A 63 -8.08 4.99 6.78
CA TYR A 63 -7.35 3.73 6.66
C TYR A 63 -5.85 3.85 6.96
N ARG A 64 -5.36 5.05 7.29
CA ARG A 64 -3.94 5.25 7.62
C ARG A 64 -3.60 4.55 8.93
N GLY A 65 -2.62 3.65 8.88
CA GLY A 65 -2.24 2.80 9.99
C GLY A 65 -3.13 1.57 10.17
N ALA A 66 -4.06 1.29 9.25
CA ALA A 66 -4.93 0.12 9.35
C ALA A 66 -4.13 -1.19 9.42
N THR A 67 -3.00 -1.28 8.71
CA THR A 67 -2.16 -2.50 8.70
C THR A 67 -1.42 -2.77 10.02
N ALA A 68 -1.53 -1.87 11.01
CA ALA A 68 -1.07 -2.12 12.37
C ALA A 68 -1.95 -3.14 13.11
N LYS A 69 -3.19 -3.33 12.68
CA LYS A 69 -4.09 -4.38 13.16
C LYS A 69 -3.65 -5.76 12.64
N SER A 70 -4.14 -6.83 13.27
CA SER A 70 -3.89 -8.20 12.81
C SER A 70 -4.58 -8.48 11.47
N ALA A 71 -4.07 -9.47 10.72
CA ALA A 71 -4.67 -9.90 9.47
C ALA A 71 -6.13 -10.39 9.65
N SER A 72 -6.43 -11.06 10.77
CA SER A 72 -7.80 -11.48 11.10
C SER A 72 -8.73 -10.28 11.28
N SER A 73 -8.31 -9.28 12.04
CA SER A 73 -9.10 -8.06 12.26
C SER A 73 -9.39 -7.31 10.96
N LEU A 74 -8.46 -7.31 10.00
CA LEU A 74 -8.68 -6.66 8.70
C LEU A 74 -9.56 -7.50 7.77
N LYS A 75 -9.51 -8.82 7.88
CA LYS A 75 -10.35 -9.72 7.09
C LYS A 75 -11.84 -9.58 7.45
N ASP A 76 -12.12 -9.34 8.73
CA ASP A 76 -13.48 -9.18 9.25
C ASP A 76 -14.00 -7.74 9.11
N ASP A 77 -13.17 -6.80 8.64
CA ASP A 77 -13.53 -5.40 8.43
C ASP A 77 -14.36 -5.24 7.15
N GLN A 78 -15.67 -5.18 7.32
CA GLN A 78 -16.61 -5.01 6.21
C GLN A 78 -16.45 -3.67 5.49
N GLU A 79 -15.89 -2.64 6.13
CA GLU A 79 -15.72 -1.31 5.53
C GLU A 79 -14.61 -1.35 4.47
N LEU A 80 -13.51 -2.06 4.73
CA LEU A 80 -12.45 -2.29 3.74
C LEU A 80 -12.99 -2.95 2.47
N SER A 81 -13.79 -4.01 2.64
CA SER A 81 -14.42 -4.72 1.52
C SER A 81 -15.40 -3.83 0.76
N LYS A 82 -16.21 -3.02 1.45
CA LYS A 82 -17.16 -2.08 0.83
C LYS A 82 -16.45 -1.00 0.01
N ASP A 83 -15.31 -0.52 0.51
CA ASP A 83 -14.50 0.51 -0.16
C ASP A 83 -13.54 -0.06 -1.22
N GLY A 84 -13.65 -1.36 -1.52
CA GLY A 84 -13.01 -2.05 -2.65
C GLY A 84 -11.58 -2.53 -2.38
N PHE A 85 -11.12 -2.54 -1.13
CA PHE A 85 -9.79 -3.05 -0.80
C PHE A 85 -9.74 -4.57 -0.82
N ALA A 86 -8.71 -5.11 -1.49
CA ALA A 86 -8.33 -6.50 -1.32
C ALA A 86 -7.24 -6.64 -0.25
N LEU A 87 -7.38 -7.67 0.58
CA LEU A 87 -6.39 -8.06 1.56
C LEU A 87 -5.41 -9.07 0.93
N ASN A 88 -4.12 -8.79 1.05
CA ASN A 88 -3.05 -9.73 0.74
C ASN A 88 -2.23 -9.99 2.01
N HIS A 89 -2.14 -11.26 2.40
CA HIS A 89 -1.50 -11.69 3.64
C HIS A 89 -0.61 -12.89 3.38
N ALA A 90 0.65 -12.80 3.80
CA ALA A 90 1.59 -13.89 3.77
C ALA A 90 2.41 -13.90 5.06
N ARG A 91 2.48 -15.05 5.73
CA ARG A 91 3.24 -15.25 6.97
C ARG A 91 4.08 -16.52 6.83
N PHE A 92 5.37 -16.41 7.10
CA PHE A 92 6.32 -17.49 6.89
C PHE A 92 7.21 -17.68 8.12
N LEU A 93 7.39 -18.94 8.52
CA LEU A 93 8.41 -19.31 9.48
C LEU A 93 9.79 -19.17 8.81
N VAL A 94 10.66 -18.35 9.39
CA VAL A 94 11.99 -18.04 8.85
C VAL A 94 13.15 -18.52 9.74
N GLY A 95 12.85 -18.99 10.95
CA GLY A 95 13.81 -19.65 11.82
C GLY A 95 13.35 -19.63 13.27
N SER A 96 14.30 -19.65 14.21
CA SER A 96 14.04 -19.63 15.64
C SER A 96 15.12 -18.85 16.39
N GLY A 97 14.82 -18.40 17.60
CA GLY A 97 15.80 -17.72 18.46
C GLY A 97 15.90 -16.21 18.26
N LEU A 98 16.42 -15.55 19.31
CA LEU A 98 16.63 -14.11 19.35
C LEU A 98 17.64 -13.62 18.29
N ASP A 99 18.69 -14.39 18.00
CA ASP A 99 19.67 -14.05 16.96
C ASP A 99 19.02 -13.94 15.58
N THR A 100 18.20 -14.93 15.20
CA THR A 100 17.43 -14.91 13.96
C THR A 100 16.48 -13.72 13.92
N TYR A 101 15.84 -13.38 15.05
CA TYR A 101 14.97 -12.20 15.13
C TYR A 101 15.74 -10.90 14.91
N GLU A 102 16.87 -10.69 15.57
CA GLU A 102 17.66 -9.46 15.42
C GLU A 102 18.27 -9.32 14.01
N LYS A 103 18.69 -10.45 13.39
CA LYS A 103 19.07 -10.50 11.97
C LYS A 103 17.89 -10.16 11.07
N GLY A 104 16.70 -10.71 11.32
CA GLY A 104 15.49 -10.41 10.57
C GLY A 104 15.06 -8.95 10.68
N LYS A 105 15.15 -8.37 11.89
CA LYS A 105 14.92 -6.96 12.14
C LYS A 105 15.90 -6.08 11.35
N THR A 106 17.17 -6.45 11.34
CA THR A 106 18.20 -5.78 10.54
C THR A 106 17.91 -5.89 9.05
N ALA A 107 17.44 -7.06 8.58
CA ALA A 107 17.03 -7.28 7.19
C ALA A 107 15.91 -6.31 6.77
N LEU A 108 14.92 -6.07 7.64
CA LEU A 108 13.84 -5.12 7.37
C LEU A 108 14.34 -3.67 7.39
N LYS A 109 15.13 -3.28 8.39
CA LYS A 109 15.71 -1.92 8.51
C LYS A 109 16.64 -1.54 7.35
N THR A 110 17.21 -2.53 6.67
CA THR A 110 18.14 -2.33 5.54
C THR A 110 17.56 -2.77 4.20
N TRP A 111 16.23 -2.90 4.11
CA TRP A 111 15.49 -3.19 2.87
C TRP A 111 15.88 -4.51 2.15
N ARG A 112 16.42 -5.50 2.87
CA ARG A 112 16.84 -6.79 2.27
C ARG A 112 15.70 -7.60 1.67
N HIS A 113 14.47 -7.41 2.17
CA HIS A 113 13.25 -7.98 1.61
C HIS A 113 12.89 -7.42 0.21
N PHE A 114 13.47 -6.26 -0.15
CA PHE A 114 13.50 -5.69 -1.51
C PHE A 114 14.88 -5.86 -2.17
N GLY A 115 15.68 -6.83 -1.73
CA GLY A 115 16.98 -7.15 -2.35
C GLY A 115 16.84 -7.98 -3.62
N LEU A 116 15.92 -7.60 -4.53
CA LEU A 116 15.55 -8.37 -5.71
C LEU A 116 16.09 -7.71 -6.99
N ASP A 117 16.45 -8.51 -7.99
CA ASP A 117 16.98 -7.98 -9.27
C ASP A 117 15.95 -7.10 -10.01
N TRP A 118 14.67 -7.37 -9.77
CA TRP A 118 13.54 -6.70 -10.41
C TRP A 118 12.78 -5.76 -9.47
N ALA A 119 13.10 -5.67 -8.18
CA ALA A 119 12.45 -4.74 -7.27
C ALA A 119 13.41 -4.29 -6.17
N PHE A 120 13.48 -2.97 -5.92
CA PHE A 120 14.33 -2.43 -4.87
C PHE A 120 13.79 -1.14 -4.26
N VAL A 121 14.32 -0.83 -3.07
CA VAL A 121 14.22 0.47 -2.39
C VAL A 121 15.65 0.97 -2.16
N ASP A 122 15.85 2.29 -2.13
CA ASP A 122 17.16 2.85 -1.75
C ASP A 122 17.53 2.39 -0.32
N PRO A 123 18.64 1.65 -0.12
CA PRO A 123 19.03 1.16 1.20
C PRO A 123 19.34 2.29 2.20
N LYS A 124 19.52 3.53 1.73
CA LYS A 124 19.70 4.71 2.59
C LYS A 124 18.39 5.26 3.16
N THR A 125 17.24 4.82 2.67
CA THR A 125 15.94 5.25 3.18
C THR A 125 15.76 4.77 4.63
N PRO A 126 15.58 5.67 5.61
CA PRO A 126 15.36 5.28 6.99
C PRO A 126 13.94 4.71 7.19
N ILE A 127 13.82 3.64 7.98
CA ILE A 127 12.53 3.15 8.48
C ILE A 127 12.11 4.00 9.68
N GLN A 128 11.46 5.14 9.41
CA GLN A 128 10.93 6.06 10.43
C GLN A 128 9.62 6.68 9.94
N ASN A 129 8.71 7.00 10.87
CA ASN A 129 7.44 7.63 10.50
C ASN A 129 7.67 8.93 9.71
N GLY A 130 6.95 9.10 8.60
CA GLY A 130 7.06 10.23 7.69
C GLY A 130 8.16 10.09 6.62
N ALA A 131 9.03 9.08 6.69
CA ALA A 131 10.02 8.84 5.64
C ALA A 131 9.33 8.49 4.32
N LYS A 132 9.65 9.25 3.27
CA LYS A 132 9.15 9.02 1.91
C LYS A 132 10.19 8.28 1.09
N PHE A 133 9.73 7.38 0.24
CA PHE A 133 10.61 6.54 -0.58
C PHE A 133 9.90 6.08 -1.85
N CYS A 134 10.66 5.46 -2.74
CA CYS A 134 10.13 4.79 -3.91
C CYS A 134 10.43 3.31 -3.85
N VAL A 135 9.42 2.49 -4.13
CA VAL A 135 9.64 1.12 -4.60
C VAL A 135 9.83 1.20 -6.12
N CYS A 136 10.98 0.73 -6.59
CA CYS A 136 11.31 0.68 -8.00
C CYS A 136 11.15 -0.75 -8.49
N VAL A 137 10.23 -0.99 -9.42
CA VAL A 137 9.91 -2.33 -9.95
C VAL A 137 10.20 -2.38 -11.43
N LYS A 138 11.00 -3.37 -11.86
CA LYS A 138 11.22 -3.70 -13.26
C LYS A 138 10.05 -4.55 -13.74
N GLU A 139 9.24 -3.97 -14.60
CA GLU A 139 8.32 -4.73 -15.45
C GLU A 139 9.05 -5.13 -16.75
N PHE A 140 8.33 -5.68 -17.74
CA PHE A 140 8.96 -6.24 -18.95
C PHE A 140 10.01 -5.29 -19.54
N LEU A 141 9.63 -4.04 -19.89
CA LEU A 141 10.46 -2.83 -20.12
C LEU A 141 9.45 -1.67 -20.17
N PRO A 142 9.36 -0.68 -19.24
CA PRO A 142 10.38 -0.04 -18.39
C PRO A 142 10.33 -0.36 -16.88
N TRP A 143 11.20 0.28 -16.08
CA TRP A 143 11.06 0.38 -14.62
C TRP A 143 9.92 1.32 -14.25
N VAL A 144 9.12 0.94 -13.26
CA VAL A 144 8.08 1.74 -12.64
C VAL A 144 8.56 2.18 -11.26
N MET A 145 8.48 3.48 -10.98
CA MET A 145 8.72 4.03 -9.65
C MET A 145 7.38 4.33 -8.98
N MET A 146 7.22 3.81 -7.77
CA MET A 146 5.98 3.92 -7.01
C MET A 146 6.29 4.62 -5.68
N PRO A 147 5.75 5.82 -5.42
CA PRO A 147 6.05 6.59 -4.22
C PRO A 147 5.21 6.12 -3.03
N LEU A 148 5.85 5.98 -1.87
CA LEU A 148 5.23 5.61 -0.60
C LEU A 148 5.77 6.47 0.54
N GLN A 149 5.08 6.42 1.67
CA GLN A 149 5.51 7.01 2.93
C GLN A 149 5.33 6.02 4.08
N VAL A 150 6.33 5.87 4.94
CA VAL A 150 6.21 5.14 6.20
C VAL A 150 5.21 5.86 7.10
N VAL A 151 4.15 5.18 7.52
CA VAL A 151 3.05 5.75 8.32
C VAL A 151 3.17 5.44 9.81
N TYR A 152 3.85 4.34 10.16
CA TYR A 152 4.16 3.98 11.54
C TYR A 152 5.32 2.99 11.57
N VAL A 153 5.98 2.91 12.72
CA VAL A 153 6.96 1.88 13.06
C VAL A 153 6.58 1.35 14.44
N ASN A 154 6.36 0.04 14.54
CA ASN A 154 6.01 -0.64 15.77
C ASN A 154 7.17 -1.54 16.18
N GLU A 155 7.62 -1.40 17.41
CA GLU A 155 8.58 -2.30 18.02
C GLU A 155 8.10 -2.67 19.42
N SER A 156 8.14 -3.95 19.76
CA SER A 156 7.84 -4.42 21.10
C SER A 156 8.85 -5.47 21.52
N LYS A 157 9.23 -5.46 22.80
CA LYS A 157 10.05 -6.50 23.43
C LYS A 157 9.43 -6.84 24.77
N ARG A 158 9.18 -8.12 25.02
CA ARG A 158 8.68 -8.59 26.33
C ARG A 158 9.83 -8.85 27.28
N ALA A 159 9.51 -8.87 28.57
CA ALA A 159 10.48 -9.18 29.63
C ALA A 159 11.20 -10.51 29.36
N LYS A 160 12.49 -10.56 29.66
CA LYS A 160 13.37 -11.74 29.47
C LYS A 160 13.54 -12.19 28.01
N ASN A 161 13.26 -11.35 27.02
CA ASN A 161 13.42 -11.64 25.59
C ASN A 161 12.65 -12.88 25.11
N THR A 162 11.53 -13.21 25.75
CA THR A 162 10.70 -14.38 25.39
C THR A 162 9.81 -14.14 24.16
N ALA A 163 9.54 -12.88 23.82
CA ALA A 163 8.87 -12.49 22.60
C ALA A 163 9.29 -11.06 22.21
N ALA A 164 9.38 -10.81 20.91
CA ALA A 164 9.72 -9.50 20.37
C ALA A 164 9.11 -9.32 18.99
N SER A 165 8.77 -8.09 18.61
CA SER A 165 8.27 -7.79 17.28
C SER A 165 8.82 -6.48 16.78
N PHE A 166 9.06 -6.41 15.47
CA PHE A 166 9.39 -5.17 14.77
C PHE A 166 8.63 -5.17 13.45
N GLY A 167 8.01 -4.04 13.11
CA GLY A 167 7.38 -3.87 11.82
C GLY A 167 7.10 -2.41 11.51
N PHE A 168 6.87 -2.12 10.25
CA PHE A 168 6.51 -0.79 9.78
C PHE A 168 5.45 -0.91 8.70
N GLY A 169 4.52 0.05 8.69
CA GLY A 169 3.53 0.21 7.64
C GLY A 169 3.92 1.35 6.72
N SER A 170 3.67 1.19 5.42
CA SER A 170 3.88 2.22 4.41
C SER A 170 2.61 2.42 3.59
N GLY A 171 2.18 3.67 3.50
CA GLY A 171 1.04 4.08 2.68
C GLY A 171 1.46 4.55 1.30
N THR A 172 0.65 4.27 0.29
CA THR A 172 0.86 4.72 -1.09
C THR A 172 0.57 6.21 -1.27
N LEU A 173 1.41 6.90 -2.03
CA LEU A 173 1.25 8.32 -2.37
C LEU A 173 0.68 8.52 -3.78
N GLN A 174 0.31 9.75 -4.13
CA GLN A 174 -0.09 10.11 -5.49
C GLN A 174 0.96 9.70 -6.52
N GLY A 175 0.50 9.06 -7.61
CA GLY A 175 1.35 8.46 -8.63
C GLY A 175 1.79 7.01 -8.37
N HIS A 176 1.31 6.40 -7.28
CA HIS A 176 1.38 4.95 -7.07
C HIS A 176 0.28 4.24 -7.89
N LEU A 177 0.58 3.08 -8.47
CA LEU A 177 -0.37 2.31 -9.29
C LEU A 177 -1.58 1.81 -8.47
N LEU A 178 -1.34 1.44 -7.22
CA LEU A 178 -2.36 1.02 -6.26
C LEU A 178 -2.58 2.08 -5.17
N ALA A 179 -3.74 2.05 -4.53
CA ALA A 179 -4.08 2.82 -3.34
C ALA A 179 -4.23 1.90 -2.14
N GLY A 180 -3.51 2.17 -1.06
CA GLY A 180 -3.60 1.43 0.19
C GLY A 180 -2.34 1.46 1.04
N GLU A 181 -2.14 0.42 1.83
CA GLU A 181 -1.08 0.35 2.84
C GLU A 181 -0.51 -1.06 2.93
N GLU A 182 0.80 -1.17 3.16
CA GLU A 182 1.52 -2.43 3.31
C GLU A 182 2.41 -2.41 4.56
N ARG A 183 2.31 -3.49 5.35
CA ARG A 183 3.16 -3.77 6.51
C ARG A 183 4.13 -4.89 6.21
N PHE A 184 5.39 -4.66 6.60
CA PHE A 184 6.40 -5.69 6.77
C PHE A 184 6.73 -5.86 8.25
N SER A 185 6.80 -7.08 8.74
CA SER A 185 7.19 -7.33 10.14
C SER A 185 7.93 -8.63 10.36
N ILE A 186 8.74 -8.65 11.41
CA ILE A 186 9.41 -9.82 11.97
C ILE A 186 8.97 -9.97 13.44
N GLU A 187 8.65 -11.19 13.83
CA GLU A 187 8.15 -11.51 15.18
C GLU A 187 8.88 -12.74 15.71
N LEU A 188 9.41 -12.65 16.93
CA LEU A 188 9.78 -13.78 17.77
C LEU A 188 8.58 -14.09 18.68
N ASP A 189 7.99 -15.26 18.52
CA ASP A 189 6.88 -15.71 19.36
C ASP A 189 7.34 -16.43 20.63
N GLU A 190 6.39 -16.76 21.50
CA GLU A 190 6.63 -17.42 22.78
C GLU A 190 7.18 -18.86 22.65
N ASN A 191 7.04 -19.47 21.47
CA ASN A 191 7.58 -20.79 21.15
C ASN A 191 9.00 -20.71 20.57
N ASN A 192 9.64 -19.54 20.68
CA ASN A 192 10.97 -19.26 20.14
C ASN A 192 11.03 -19.34 18.61
N GLN A 193 9.89 -19.24 17.90
CA GLN A 193 9.82 -19.24 16.45
C GLN A 193 9.86 -17.81 15.91
N VAL A 194 10.55 -17.63 14.78
CA VAL A 194 10.68 -16.33 14.11
C VAL A 194 9.85 -16.32 12.83
N TRP A 195 8.91 -15.39 12.76
CA TRP A 195 7.95 -15.24 11.68
C TRP A 195 8.20 -13.94 10.91
N TYR A 196 8.30 -14.05 9.59
CA TYR A 196 8.24 -12.91 8.68
C TYR A 196 6.83 -12.78 8.11
N GLU A 197 6.26 -11.58 8.15
CA GLU A 197 4.89 -11.31 7.71
C GLU A 197 4.82 -10.09 6.78
N ILE A 198 4.02 -10.25 5.73
CA ILE A 198 3.61 -9.21 4.79
C ILE A 198 2.09 -9.11 4.86
N LEU A 199 1.58 -7.92 5.13
CA LEU A 199 0.15 -7.65 5.20
C LEU A 199 -0.15 -6.37 4.44
N SER A 200 -0.99 -6.44 3.41
CA SER A 200 -1.37 -5.26 2.63
C SER A 200 -2.85 -5.22 2.35
N LEU A 201 -3.39 -4.00 2.34
CA LEU A 201 -4.71 -3.69 1.80
C LEU A 201 -4.50 -2.78 0.60
N SER A 202 -5.07 -3.14 -0.54
CA SER A 202 -4.89 -2.33 -1.76
C SER A 202 -6.07 -2.42 -2.71
N LYS A 203 -6.24 -1.37 -3.51
CA LYS A 203 -7.17 -1.33 -4.65
C LYS A 203 -6.53 -0.59 -5.83
N PRO A 204 -7.03 -0.76 -7.07
CA PRO A 204 -6.55 0.01 -8.21
C PRO A 204 -6.65 1.52 -7.97
N ALA A 205 -5.60 2.26 -8.35
CA ALA A 205 -5.56 3.73 -8.28
C ALA A 205 -5.17 4.39 -9.60
N HIS A 206 -4.90 3.58 -10.62
CA HIS A 206 -4.45 4.00 -11.95
C HIS A 206 -5.11 3.12 -13.01
N PHE A 207 -5.39 3.64 -14.20
CA PHE A 207 -6.05 2.94 -15.31
C PHE A 207 -5.37 1.60 -15.66
N LEU A 208 -4.04 1.61 -15.77
CA LEU A 208 -3.22 0.41 -15.92
C LEU A 208 -3.46 -0.64 -14.83
N SER A 209 -3.55 -0.22 -13.57
CA SER A 209 -3.84 -1.14 -12.45
C SER A 209 -5.28 -1.63 -12.47
N PHE A 210 -6.22 -0.88 -13.05
CA PHE A 210 -7.61 -1.28 -13.18
C PHE A 210 -7.76 -2.38 -14.23
N ILE A 211 -7.16 -2.20 -15.41
CA ILE A 211 -7.15 -3.23 -16.48
C ILE A 211 -6.30 -4.44 -16.04
N GLY A 212 -5.16 -4.18 -15.42
CA GLY A 212 -4.19 -5.19 -15.00
C GLY A 212 -4.39 -5.67 -13.57
N TYR A 213 -5.55 -5.48 -12.94
CA TYR A 213 -5.68 -5.76 -11.50
C TYR A 213 -5.38 -7.21 -11.11
N PRO A 214 -5.88 -8.23 -11.83
CA PRO A 214 -5.51 -9.62 -11.56
C PRO A 214 -3.99 -9.87 -11.67
N TYR A 215 -3.33 -9.19 -12.60
CA TYR A 215 -1.87 -9.23 -12.74
C TYR A 215 -1.19 -8.56 -11.54
N ALA A 216 -1.66 -7.39 -11.09
CA ALA A 216 -1.13 -6.74 -9.90
C ALA A 216 -1.24 -7.64 -8.65
N GLN A 217 -2.37 -8.32 -8.46
CA GLN A 217 -2.54 -9.30 -7.37
C GLN A 217 -1.59 -10.49 -7.49
N LEU A 218 -1.37 -11.01 -8.71
CA LEU A 218 -0.39 -12.07 -8.95
C LEU A 218 1.03 -11.58 -8.62
N ARG A 219 1.39 -10.36 -9.01
CA ARG A 219 2.70 -9.77 -8.71
C ARG A 219 2.92 -9.52 -7.23
N GLN A 220 1.89 -9.13 -6.47
CA GLN A 220 1.97 -9.02 -5.00
C GLN A 220 2.26 -10.38 -4.35
N LYS A 221 1.59 -11.46 -4.79
CA LYS A 221 1.88 -12.81 -4.30
C LYS A 221 3.29 -13.28 -4.68
N TYR A 222 3.69 -13.04 -5.93
CA TYR A 222 5.04 -13.36 -6.40
C TYR A 222 6.11 -12.59 -5.60
N PHE A 223 5.89 -11.29 -5.37
CA PHE A 223 6.73 -10.48 -4.51
C PHE A 223 6.86 -11.08 -3.11
N ALA A 224 5.75 -11.49 -2.48
CA ALA A 224 5.78 -12.07 -1.14
C ALA A 224 6.68 -13.32 -1.06
N HIS A 225 6.62 -14.19 -2.05
CA HIS A 225 7.48 -15.38 -2.15
C HIS A 225 8.96 -15.03 -2.37
N GLN A 226 9.26 -14.07 -3.24
CA GLN A 226 10.65 -13.66 -3.49
C GLN A 226 11.25 -12.91 -2.28
N SER A 227 10.43 -12.08 -1.64
CA SER A 227 10.78 -11.32 -0.45
C SER A 227 11.16 -12.23 0.72
N VAL A 228 10.37 -13.27 1.02
CA VAL A 228 10.74 -14.23 2.08
C VAL A 228 12.04 -14.97 1.75
N ASN A 229 12.29 -15.31 0.49
CA ASN A 229 13.55 -15.95 0.09
C ASN A 229 14.75 -15.01 0.30
N ALA A 230 14.60 -13.72 -0.01
CA ALA A 230 15.63 -12.71 0.23
C ALA A 230 15.93 -12.54 1.73
N VAL A 231 14.88 -12.54 2.57
CA VAL A 231 15.03 -12.53 4.03
C VAL A 231 15.76 -13.78 4.50
N LYS A 232 15.30 -14.99 4.13
CA LYS A 232 15.95 -16.26 4.51
C LYS A 232 17.42 -16.31 4.10
N LYS A 233 17.75 -15.86 2.89
CA LYS A 233 19.15 -15.76 2.42
C LYS A 233 20.00 -14.86 3.32
N HIS A 234 19.45 -13.73 3.79
CA HIS A 234 20.17 -12.86 4.71
C HIS A 234 20.34 -13.50 6.10
N LEU A 235 19.34 -14.23 6.58
CA LEU A 235 19.42 -14.93 7.87
C LEU A 235 20.47 -16.05 7.88
N SER A 236 20.65 -16.73 6.75
CA SER A 236 21.64 -17.81 6.58
C SER A 236 23.05 -17.34 6.23
N ALA A 237 23.22 -16.07 5.82
CA ALA A 237 24.53 -15.50 5.55
C ALA A 237 25.17 -15.07 6.88
N SER A 238 25.84 -16.01 7.55
CA SER A 238 26.69 -15.78 8.74
C SER A 238 27.91 -16.68 8.65
#